data_AF-A0A497MUB7-F1
#
_entry.id   AF-A0A497MUB7-F1
#
_cell.length_a   1.000
_cell.length_b   1.000
_cell.length_c   1.000
_cell.angle_alpha   90.00
_cell.angle_beta   90.00
_cell.angle_gamma   90.00
#
_symmetry.space_group_name_H-M   'P 1'
#
loop_
_entity.id
_entity.type
_entity.pdbx_description
1 polymer ?
#
loop_
_entity_poly.entity_id
_entity_poly.type
_entity_poly.pdbx_seq_one_letter_code
_entity_poly.pdbx_strand_id
1 'polypeptide(L)' 'MTEYYVALEVVCRILSDPVWSRKAEKVKNLEQLRELLIEFCRRNGDTIKLDKDVTILYAKL' A
#
# COMPACT_ATOMS: atom_id res chain seq x y z
N MET A 1 -19.82 8.47 -1.46
CA MET A 1 -19.04 7.22 -1.47
C MET A 1 -17.60 7.63 -1.73
N THR A 2 -16.73 7.44 -0.75
CA THR A 2 -15.31 7.82 -0.90
C THR A 2 -14.59 6.58 -1.43
N GLU A 3 -14.30 6.58 -2.73
CA GLU A 3 -13.60 5.47 -3.38
C GLU A 3 -12.10 5.57 -3.06
N TYR A 4 -11.52 4.42 -2.71
CA TYR A 4 -10.17 4.26 -2.23
C TYR A 4 -9.32 3.62 -3.33
N TYR A 5 -8.28 4.31 -3.84
CA TYR A 5 -7.50 3.83 -4.99
C TYR A 5 -6.05 3.55 -4.62
N VAL A 6 -5.73 2.28 -4.38
CA VAL A 6 -4.35 1.78 -4.35
C VAL A 6 -4.00 1.29 -5.76
N ALA A 7 -2.83 1.67 -6.28
CA ALA A 7 -2.37 1.18 -7.57
C ALA A 7 -2.21 -0.35 -7.54
N LEU A 8 -2.85 -1.04 -8.49
CA LEU A 8 -2.81 -2.50 -8.60
C LEU A 8 -1.37 -3.03 -8.64
N GLU A 9 -0.45 -2.30 -9.28
CA GLU A 9 0.96 -2.64 -9.36
C GLU A 9 1.63 -2.79 -7.97
N VAL A 10 1.29 -1.94 -7.01
CA VAL A 10 1.85 -2.00 -5.65
C VAL A 10 1.34 -3.23 -4.93
N VAL A 11 0.04 -3.51 -5.05
CA VAL A 11 -0.59 -4.71 -4.48
C VAL A 11 0.04 -5.96 -5.09
N CYS A 12 0.21 -6.00 -6.42
CA CYS A 12 0.87 -7.11 -7.10
C CYS A 12 2.31 -7.31 -6.61
N ARG A 13 3.09 -6.24 -6.41
CA ARG A 13 4.46 -6.33 -5.90
C ARG A 13 4.50 -6.85 -4.46
N ILE A 14 3.60 -6.38 -3.59
CA ILE A 14 3.48 -6.86 -2.20
C ILE A 14 3.15 -8.35 -2.17
N LEU A 15 2.18 -8.79 -2.98
CA LEU A 15 1.76 -10.19 -3.00
C LEU A 15 2.80 -11.11 -3.67
N SER A 16 3.62 -10.57 -4.56
CA SER A 16 4.69 -11.33 -5.25
C SER A 16 5.96 -11.47 -4.43
N ASP A 17 6.19 -10.61 -3.44
CA ASP A 17 7.33 -10.70 -2.55
C ASP A 17 7.01 -11.62 -1.34
N PRO A 18 7.76 -12.71 -1.10
CA PRO A 18 7.48 -13.66 -0.02
C PRO A 18 7.48 -13.09 1.40
N VAL A 19 8.22 -12.01 1.65
CA VAL A 19 8.29 -11.35 2.96
C VAL A 19 7.08 -10.45 3.14
N TRP A 20 6.76 -9.65 2.11
CA TRP A 20 5.65 -8.72 2.17
C TRP A 20 4.28 -9.41 2.07
N SER A 21 4.17 -10.51 1.33
CA SER A 21 2.94 -11.31 1.25
C SER A 21 2.55 -11.87 2.63
N ARG A 22 3.50 -12.45 3.37
CA ARG A 22 3.29 -12.91 4.75
C ARG A 22 2.90 -11.79 5.73
N LYS A 23 3.37 -10.57 5.48
CA LYS A 23 2.93 -9.40 6.26
C LYS A 23 1.52 -8.97 5.87
N ALA A 24 1.19 -9.00 4.58
CA ALA A 24 -0.14 -8.69 4.07
C ALA A 24 -1.21 -9.64 4.61
N GLU A 25 -0.92 -10.94 4.73
CA GLU A 25 -1.82 -11.94 5.34
C GLU A 25 -2.21 -11.61 6.79
N LYS A 26 -1.39 -10.83 7.51
CA LYS A 26 -1.63 -10.46 8.91
C LYS A 26 -2.45 -9.19 9.07
N VAL A 27 -2.72 -8.47 7.98
CA VAL A 27 -3.50 -7.23 7.98
C VAL A 27 -4.97 -7.54 8.25
N LYS A 28 -5.56 -6.87 9.25
CA LYS A 28 -6.95 -7.11 9.69
C LYS A 28 -7.88 -5.92 9.47
N ASN A 29 -7.34 -4.74 9.18
CA ASN A 29 -8.11 -3.51 9.03
C ASN A 29 -7.41 -2.52 8.08
N LEU A 30 -8.13 -1.44 7.73
CA LEU A 30 -7.66 -0.42 6.79
C LEU A 30 -6.44 0.34 7.31
N GLU A 31 -6.31 0.53 8.62
CA GLU A 31 -5.17 1.22 9.23
C GLU A 31 -3.88 0.41 9.07
N GLN A 32 -3.93 -0.89 9.37
CA GLN A 32 -2.80 -1.81 9.16
C GLN A 32 -2.44 -1.97 7.67
N LEU A 33 -3.45 -1.97 6.79
CA LEU A 33 -3.22 -1.97 5.34
C LEU A 33 -2.45 -0.71 4.94
N ARG A 34 -2.83 0.45 5.50
CA ARG A 34 -2.16 1.72 5.25
C ARG A 34 -0.72 1.71 5.74
N GLU A 35 -0.48 1.22 6.95
CA GLU A 35 0.88 1.07 7.49
C GLU A 35 1.75 0.17 6.62
N LEU A 36 1.22 -0.99 6.19
CA LEU A 36 1.92 -1.93 5.31
C LEU A 36 2.33 -1.27 4.00
N LEU A 37 1.40 -0.55 3.35
CA LEU A 37 1.64 0.14 2.09
C LEU A 37 2.71 1.24 2.26
N ILE A 38 2.65 1.99 3.37
CA ILE A 38 3.66 3.00 3.68
C ILE A 38 5.04 2.36 3.91
N GLU A 39 5.10 1.27 4.67
CA GLU A 39 6.35 0.56 4.95
C GLU A 39 6.95 0.00 3.66
N PHE A 40 6.13 -0.62 2.81
CA PHE A 40 6.55 -1.19 1.53
C PHE A 40 7.15 -0.12 0.62
N CYS A 41 6.44 0.98 0.40
CA CYS A 41 6.89 2.03 -0.51
C CYS A 41 8.17 2.71 0.01
N ARG A 42 8.25 3.03 1.31
CA ARG A 42 9.49 3.60 1.91
C ARG A 42 10.70 2.69 1.69
N ARG A 43 10.53 1.38 1.87
CA ARG A 43 11.62 0.41 1.71
C ARG A 43 12.10 0.25 0.26
N ASN A 44 11.21 0.47 -0.70
CA ASN A 44 11.52 0.39 -2.13
C ASN A 44 11.91 1.73 -2.76
N GLY A 45 11.95 2.82 -1.99
CA GLY A 45 12.23 4.17 -2.50
C GLY A 45 11.07 4.78 -3.29
N ASP A 46 9.87 4.20 -3.20
CA ASP A 46 8.67 4.70 -3.83
C ASP A 46 8.09 5.87 -3.01
N THR A 47 7.66 6.94 -3.68
CA THR A 47 6.99 8.05 -3.01
C THR A 47 5.52 7.69 -2.71
N ILE A 48 4.98 8.22 -1.62
CA ILE A 48 3.60 7.96 -1.19
C ILE A 48 2.90 9.30 -1.01
N LYS A 49 1.77 9.54 -1.67
CA LYS A 49 0.85 10.63 -1.29
C LYS A 49 -0.33 9.99 -0.55
N LEU A 50 -0.59 10.51 0.63
CA LEU A 50 -1.72 10.13 1.46
C LEU A 50 -2.62 11.35 1.50
N ASP A 51 -3.79 11.28 0.85
CA ASP A 51 -4.77 12.34 1.01
C ASP A 51 -5.61 12.05 2.27
N LYS A 52 -6.09 13.09 2.95
CA LYS A 52 -6.81 12.92 4.22
C LYS A 52 -8.18 12.25 4.03
N ASP A 53 -8.74 12.37 2.82
CA ASP A 53 -9.99 11.73 2.40
C ASP A 53 -9.76 10.57 1.41
N VAL A 54 -8.53 10.36 0.93
CA VAL A 54 -8.19 9.32 -0.06
C VAL A 54 -7.09 8.41 0.46
N THR A 55 -7.47 7.15 0.65
CA THR A 55 -6.58 5.99 0.80
C THR A 55 -5.63 5.93 -0.40
N ILE A 56 -4.40 6.37 -0.15
CA ILE A 56 -3.13 6.10 -0.85
C ILE A 56 -3.18 6.22 -2.37
N LEU A 57 -3.22 7.46 -2.86
CA LEU A 57 -2.84 7.76 -4.23
C LEU A 57 -1.33 7.93 -4.30
N TYR A 58 -0.57 7.06 -4.96
CA TYR A 58 0.66 7.55 -5.57
C TYR A 58 0.93 7.00 -6.96
N ALA A 59 1.34 7.97 -7.80
CA ALA A 59 1.61 7.89 -9.20
C ALA A 59 3.08 7.55 -9.44
N LYS A 60 3.34 6.59 -10.32
CA LYS A 60 4.68 6.38 -10.86
C LYS A 60 4.99 7.50 -11.85
N LEU A 61 6.06 8.26 -11.59
CA LEU A 61 7.14 8.65 -12.51
C LEU A 61 8.21 9.42 -11.73
#